data_AF-A0A4V2JXJ6-F1
#
_entry.id   AF-A0A4V2JXJ6-F1
#
_cell.length_a   1.000
_cell.length_b   1.000
_cell.length_c   1.000
_cell.angle_alpha   90.00
_cell.angle_beta   90.00
_cell.angle_gamma   90.00
#
_symmetry.space_group_name_H-M   'P 1'
#
loop_
_entity.id
_entity.type
_entity.pdbx_description
1 polymer ?
#
loop_
_entity_poly.entity_id
_entity_poly.type
_entity_poly.pdbx_seq_one_letter_code
_entity_poly.pdbx_strand_id
1 'polypeptide(L)'
;MQEKLQKLNLLFQEIKCKLTKIQNITTDLKHFNTKMNALLQALDAYSSEDKQAEILLPENLDVSVERLELSTSNIDFTSLNNNISFSECLYDSKKEKSTIKQQITKKSTLEEIWTEIILFLPDNKLYRTNAYKIVKCLYENRNGLTVEIIIKNTGVAKYRCIDTLNHLIKNDPPFVKKVFEKAFIYMLNL
;
A
#
# COMPACT_ATOMS: atom_id res chain seq x y z
N MET A 1 -3.98 3.97 -36.89
CA MET A 1 -3.57 5.17 -36.10
C MET A 1 -4.17 5.13 -34.69
N GLN A 2 -5.45 4.79 -34.53
CA GLN A 2 -6.12 4.65 -33.22
C GLN A 2 -5.47 3.63 -32.26
N GLU A 3 -5.02 2.47 -32.74
CA GLU A 3 -4.36 1.46 -31.88
C GLU A 3 -3.05 1.97 -31.25
N LYS A 4 -2.26 2.75 -31.99
CA LYS A 4 -1.04 3.38 -31.47
C LYS A 4 -1.38 4.40 -30.38
N LEU A 5 -2.48 5.13 -30.54
CA LEU A 5 -2.96 6.12 -29.57
C LEU A 5 -3.47 5.45 -28.29
N GLN A 6 -4.21 4.33 -28.41
CA GLN A 6 -4.66 3.55 -27.26
C GLN A 6 -3.49 2.94 -26.49
N LYS A 7 -2.50 2.39 -27.20
CA LYS A 7 -1.27 1.87 -26.58
C LYS A 7 -0.49 2.96 -25.86
N LEU A 8 -0.42 4.16 -26.44
CA LEU A 8 0.21 5.32 -25.82
C LEU A 8 -0.53 5.73 -24.53
N ASN A 9 -1.86 5.74 -24.54
CA ASN A 9 -2.66 6.06 -23.35
C ASN A 9 -2.44 5.05 -22.22
N LEU A 10 -2.38 3.75 -22.53
CA LEU A 10 -2.05 2.71 -21.55
C LEU A 10 -0.67 2.92 -20.92
N LEU A 11 0.34 3.27 -21.73
CA LEU A 11 1.67 3.58 -21.23
C LEU A 11 1.67 4.81 -20.31
N PHE A 12 0.91 5.86 -20.65
CA PHE A 12 0.78 7.03 -19.79
C PHE A 12 0.11 6.72 -18.44
N GLN A 13 -0.92 5.88 -18.44
CA GLN A 13 -1.55 5.42 -17.20
C GLN A 13 -0.58 4.61 -16.34
N GLU A 14 0.22 3.74 -16.96
CA GLU A 14 1.22 2.94 -16.25
C GLU A 14 2.33 3.81 -15.65
N ILE A 15 2.83 4.81 -16.40
CA ILE A 15 3.79 5.81 -15.91
C ILE A 15 3.21 6.55 -14.71
N LYS A 16 1.96 7.02 -14.81
CA LYS A 16 1.27 7.72 -13.71
C LYS A 16 1.16 6.85 -12.46
N CYS A 17 0.80 5.58 -12.63
CA CYS A 17 0.73 4.62 -11.52
C CYS A 17 2.11 4.43 -10.86
N LYS A 18 3.17 4.27 -11.66
CA LYS A 18 4.54 4.12 -11.14
C LYS A 18 5.02 5.36 -10.39
N LEU A 19 4.75 6.56 -10.90
CA LEU A 19 5.09 7.82 -10.23
C LEU A 19 4.38 7.94 -8.87
N THR A 20 3.10 7.57 -8.80
CA THR A 20 2.34 7.59 -7.55
C THR A 20 2.94 6.63 -6.52
N LYS A 21 3.36 5.43 -6.95
CA LYS A 21 4.05 4.47 -6.06
C LYS A 21 5.37 5.04 -5.52
N ILE A 22 6.18 5.68 -6.36
CA ILE A 22 7.43 6.32 -5.94
C ILE A 22 7.16 7.43 -4.93
N GLN A 23 6.12 8.24 -5.15
CA GLN A 23 5.74 9.31 -4.23
C GLN A 23 5.33 8.77 -2.85
N ASN A 24 4.58 7.67 -2.81
CA ASN A 24 4.19 7.01 -1.56
C ASN A 24 5.42 6.46 -0.82
N ILE A 25 6.31 5.74 -1.52
CA ILE A 25 7.56 5.24 -0.94
C ILE A 25 8.41 6.39 -0.38
N THR A 26 8.49 7.51 -1.09
CA THR A 26 9.23 8.70 -0.64
C THR A 26 8.62 9.26 0.64
N THR A 27 7.29 9.22 0.75
CA THR A 27 6.56 9.66 1.94
C THR A 27 6.84 8.73 3.11
N ASP A 28 6.80 7.42 2.90
CA ASP A 28 7.11 6.42 3.93
C ASP A 28 8.55 6.54 4.42
N LEU A 29 9.50 6.77 3.51
CA LEU A 29 10.90 7.03 3.84
C LEU A 29 11.07 8.30 4.68
N LYS A 30 10.32 9.36 4.38
CA LYS A 30 10.32 10.58 5.22
C LYS A 30 9.83 10.27 6.63
N HIS A 31 8.74 9.52 6.78
CA HIS A 31 8.21 9.14 8.09
C HIS A 31 9.19 8.24 8.86
N PHE A 32 9.82 7.30 8.17
CA PHE A 32 10.86 6.46 8.75
C PHE A 32 12.04 7.29 9.23
N ASN A 33 12.52 8.24 8.42
CA ASN A 33 13.61 9.14 8.77
C ASN A 33 13.27 9.98 10.02
N THR A 34 12.03 10.50 10.11
CA THR A 34 11.58 11.22 11.31
C THR A 34 11.62 10.33 12.57
N LYS A 35 11.19 9.07 12.46
CA LYS A 35 11.24 8.12 13.59
C LYS A 35 12.67 7.79 13.99
N MET A 36 13.58 7.61 13.03
CA MET A 36 15.00 7.39 13.30
C MET A 36 15.62 8.58 14.02
N ASN A 37 15.33 9.81 13.59
CA ASN A 37 15.82 11.02 14.27
C ASN A 37 15.26 11.15 15.69
N ALA A 38 13.98 10.85 15.90
CA ALA A 38 13.40 10.84 17.24
C ALA A 38 14.04 9.78 18.15
N LEU A 39 14.37 8.60 17.60
CA LEU A 39 15.08 7.56 18.34
C LEU A 39 16.50 7.99 18.67
N LEU A 40 17.23 8.59 17.72
CA LEU A 40 18.57 9.13 17.97
C LEU A 40 18.54 10.17 19.09
N GLN A 41 17.60 11.13 19.04
CA GLN A 41 17.43 12.11 20.11
C GLN A 41 17.10 11.47 21.47
N ALA A 42 16.25 10.44 21.48
CA ALA A 42 15.95 9.71 22.72
C ALA A 42 17.20 9.02 23.27
N LEU A 43 17.98 8.36 22.41
CA LEU A 43 19.24 7.70 22.80
C LEU A 43 20.28 8.71 23.29
N ASP A 44 20.39 9.87 22.64
CA ASP A 44 21.27 10.96 23.09
C ASP A 44 20.84 11.48 24.47
N ALA A 45 19.53 11.63 24.71
CA ALA A 45 18.98 12.01 26.02
C ALA A 45 19.26 10.95 27.10
N TYR A 46 19.18 9.66 26.77
CA TYR A 46 19.55 8.58 27.69
C TYR A 46 21.07 8.50 27.92
N SER A 47 21.88 8.82 26.91
CA SER A 47 23.33 8.84 27.02
C SER A 47 23.87 10.06 27.76
N SER A 48 23.04 11.06 28.03
CA SER A 48 23.41 12.31 28.70
C SER A 48 22.96 12.38 30.17
N GLU A 49 22.50 11.27 30.75
CA GLU A 49 22.22 11.13 32.20
C GLU A 49 23.44 11.29 33.13
N ASP A 50 24.54 11.90 32.67
CA ASP A 50 25.66 12.33 33.53
C ASP A 50 25.94 13.84 33.51
N LYS A 51 25.11 14.68 32.87
CA LYS A 51 25.21 16.14 33.05
C LYS A 51 23.84 16.80 33.13
N GLN A 52 23.52 17.28 34.33
CA GLN A 52 22.42 18.19 34.59
C GLN A 52 22.50 19.43 33.66
N ALA A 53 21.32 19.87 33.23
CA ALA A 53 20.90 21.26 33.02
C ALA A 53 20.30 21.54 31.63
N GLU A 54 19.17 22.25 31.71
CA GLU A 54 18.52 23.05 30.68
C GLU A 54 17.74 22.33 29.58
N ILE A 55 16.53 21.94 29.99
CA ILE A 55 15.32 22.17 29.20
C ILE A 55 15.29 23.65 28.79
N LEU A 56 15.80 23.95 27.59
CA LEU A 56 15.49 25.17 26.87
C LEU A 56 15.30 24.78 25.40
N LEU A 57 14.05 24.79 24.96
CA LEU A 57 13.76 25.12 23.57
C LEU A 57 14.02 26.62 23.42
N PRO A 58 14.81 27.05 22.43
CA PRO A 58 14.46 28.26 21.73
C PRO A 58 14.36 28.04 20.21
N GLU A 59 13.24 28.53 19.73
CA GLU A 59 12.99 29.04 18.38
C GLU A 59 14.20 29.80 17.83
N ASN A 60 14.64 29.42 16.62
CA ASN A 60 15.66 30.09 15.79
C ASN A 60 17.09 30.14 16.36
N LEU A 61 18.00 29.30 15.84
CA LEU A 61 19.40 29.73 15.69
C LEU A 61 20.10 28.94 14.57
N ASP A 62 20.52 29.72 13.58
CA ASP A 62 21.52 29.44 12.55
C ASP A 62 22.90 29.32 13.22
N VAL A 63 23.50 28.12 13.30
CA VAL A 63 24.93 27.94 13.64
C VAL A 63 25.49 26.66 12.98
N SER A 64 26.26 26.89 11.92
CA SER A 64 27.58 26.33 11.63
C SER A 64 27.86 24.87 12.04
N VAL A 65 27.59 23.93 11.12
CA VAL A 65 28.17 22.59 11.16
C VAL A 65 29.54 22.61 10.50
N GLU A 66 30.60 22.75 11.30
CA GLU A 66 31.96 22.50 10.84
C GLU A 66 32.24 20.99 10.85
N ARG A 67 32.20 20.42 9.63
CA ARG A 67 32.86 19.21 9.13
C ARG A 67 32.89 17.94 9.98
N LEU A 68 32.09 16.98 9.55
CA LEU A 68 32.62 15.65 9.21
C LEU A 68 32.30 15.36 7.75
N GLU A 69 33.33 15.51 6.90
CA GLU A 69 33.31 15.20 5.48
C GLU A 69 33.16 13.68 5.28
N LEU A 70 31.99 13.23 4.85
CA LEU A 70 31.82 11.98 4.11
C LEU A 70 31.02 12.31 2.85
N SER A 71 31.76 12.41 1.76
CA SER A 71 31.34 12.78 0.43
C SER A 71 30.29 11.83 -0.14
N THR A 72 29.04 12.30 -0.18
CA THR A 72 28.05 11.84 -1.15
C THR A 72 27.49 13.05 -1.87
N SER A 73 27.75 13.12 -3.17
CA SER A 73 27.28 14.15 -4.08
C SER A 73 25.79 14.48 -3.87
N ASN A 74 25.51 15.70 -3.43
CA ASN A 74 24.17 16.28 -3.39
C ASN A 74 23.61 16.33 -4.82
N ILE A 75 22.59 15.51 -5.09
CA ILE A 75 21.69 15.78 -6.21
C ILE A 75 20.63 16.73 -5.67
N ASP A 76 20.77 17.99 -6.06
CA ASP A 76 19.86 19.08 -5.73
C ASP A 76 18.58 18.98 -6.59
N PHE A 77 17.44 18.70 -5.95
CA PHE A 77 16.13 18.69 -6.59
C PHE A 77 15.39 20.04 -6.49
N THR A 78 16.00 21.08 -5.94
CA THR A 78 15.33 22.38 -5.75
C THR A 78 15.18 23.21 -7.03
N SER A 79 15.74 22.76 -8.15
CA SER A 79 15.65 23.44 -9.45
C SER A 79 14.46 23.03 -10.34
N LEU A 80 13.64 22.05 -9.94
CA LEU A 80 12.44 21.66 -10.70
C LEU A 80 11.15 22.30 -10.14
N ASN A 81 11.23 23.57 -9.74
CA ASN A 81 10.07 24.29 -9.21
C ASN A 81 9.83 25.63 -9.90
N ASN A 82 9.80 25.68 -11.23
CA ASN A 82 9.15 26.77 -11.94
C ASN A 82 8.62 26.31 -13.31
N ASN A 83 7.33 26.57 -13.53
CA ASN A 83 6.58 26.49 -14.78
C ASN A 83 5.97 25.15 -15.21
N ILE A 84 5.00 24.66 -14.45
CA ILE A 84 3.82 24.04 -15.08
C ILE A 84 2.57 24.67 -14.45
N SER A 85 2.00 25.63 -15.17
CA SER A 85 0.69 26.23 -14.87
C SER A 85 -0.37 25.13 -14.89
N PHE A 86 -0.96 24.85 -13.74
CA PHE A 86 -2.05 23.89 -13.61
C PHE A 86 -3.37 24.67 -13.68
N SER A 87 -3.94 24.77 -14.87
CA SER A 87 -5.31 25.28 -15.03
C SER A 87 -6.28 24.22 -14.48
N GLU A 88 -6.68 24.43 -13.23
CA GLU A 88 -8.03 24.30 -12.72
C GLU A 88 -9.01 23.49 -13.59
N CYS A 89 -9.13 22.19 -13.32
CA CYS A 89 -10.36 21.46 -13.54
C CYS A 89 -10.88 21.04 -12.17
N LEU A 90 -11.77 21.87 -11.65
CA LEU A 90 -12.60 21.65 -10.47
C LEU A 90 -13.36 20.32 -10.61
N TYR A 91 -13.03 19.36 -9.77
CA TYR A 91 -14.01 18.47 -9.18
C TYR A 91 -13.83 18.56 -7.66
N ASP A 92 -14.91 18.94 -6.98
CA ASP A 92 -14.99 19.29 -5.57
C ASP A 92 -14.18 18.37 -4.65
N SER A 93 -12.97 18.81 -4.30
CA SER A 93 -12.20 18.25 -3.19
C SER A 93 -12.55 19.03 -1.92
N LYS A 94 -13.79 18.85 -1.47
CA LYS A 94 -14.20 19.16 -0.10
C LYS A 94 -15.04 18.01 0.44
N LYS A 95 -14.34 16.96 0.87
CA LYS A 95 -14.64 16.21 2.09
C LYS A 95 -13.47 15.30 2.43
N GLU A 96 -12.76 15.73 3.47
CA GLU A 96 -12.28 14.92 4.58
C GLU A 96 -11.40 13.71 4.29
N LYS A 97 -10.27 13.68 4.99
CA LYS A 97 -9.64 12.46 5.51
C LYS A 97 -10.73 11.47 5.93
N SER A 98 -11.06 10.53 5.05
CA SER A 98 -11.70 9.29 5.45
C SER A 98 -10.69 8.21 5.13
N THR A 99 -10.20 7.57 6.19
CA THR A 99 -9.75 6.18 6.15
C THR A 99 -10.63 5.46 5.14
N ILE A 100 -10.08 5.06 3.99
CA ILE A 100 -10.84 4.28 3.01
C ILE A 100 -11.14 2.96 3.72
N LYS A 101 -12.26 2.90 4.43
CA LYS A 101 -12.91 1.65 4.76
C LYS A 101 -13.28 1.07 3.41
N GLN A 102 -12.42 0.22 2.86
CA GLN A 102 -12.78 -0.53 1.65
C GLN A 102 -13.88 -1.50 2.06
N GLN A 103 -15.11 -1.04 1.87
CA GLN A 103 -16.24 -1.92 1.75
C GLN A 103 -16.34 -2.19 0.26
N ILE A 104 -15.87 -3.36 -0.17
CA ILE A 104 -16.36 -3.89 -1.43
C ILE A 104 -17.89 -3.86 -1.30
N THR A 105 -18.58 -3.31 -2.29
CA THR A 105 -20.04 -3.16 -2.20
C THR A 105 -20.71 -4.41 -2.77
N LYS A 106 -21.90 -4.77 -2.26
CA LYS A 106 -22.71 -5.92 -2.68
C LYS A 106 -22.93 -6.12 -4.20
N LYS A 107 -22.61 -5.11 -5.03
CA LYS A 107 -22.79 -5.07 -6.49
C LYS A 107 -21.49 -5.02 -7.31
N SER A 108 -20.31 -5.15 -6.71
CA SER A 108 -19.05 -5.16 -7.46
C SER A 108 -18.93 -6.37 -8.37
N THR A 109 -18.37 -6.18 -9.57
CA THR A 109 -18.10 -7.26 -10.54
C THR A 109 -16.87 -8.08 -10.11
N LEU A 110 -16.71 -9.30 -10.64
CA LEU A 110 -15.52 -10.12 -10.36
C LEU A 110 -14.24 -9.40 -10.79
N GLU A 111 -14.29 -8.69 -11.90
CA GLU A 111 -13.18 -7.95 -12.49
C GLU A 111 -12.76 -6.77 -11.60
N GLU A 112 -13.71 -6.03 -11.03
CA GLU A 112 -13.45 -4.95 -10.06
C GLU A 112 -12.77 -5.51 -8.81
N ILE A 113 -13.35 -6.55 -8.21
CA ILE A 113 -12.80 -7.21 -7.01
C ILE A 113 -11.37 -7.72 -7.28
N TRP A 114 -11.16 -8.33 -8.44
CA TRP A 114 -9.84 -8.84 -8.81
C TRP A 114 -8.81 -7.73 -9.01
N THR A 115 -9.22 -6.62 -9.61
CA THR A 115 -8.34 -5.45 -9.84
C THR A 115 -7.88 -4.83 -8.53
N GLU A 116 -8.71 -4.88 -7.49
CA GLU A 116 -8.30 -4.47 -6.14
C GLU A 116 -7.35 -5.49 -5.51
N ILE A 117 -7.73 -6.77 -5.49
CA ILE A 117 -6.96 -7.84 -4.84
C ILE A 117 -5.55 -7.96 -5.42
N ILE A 118 -5.40 -7.91 -6.75
CA ILE A 118 -4.11 -8.15 -7.42
C ILE A 118 -3.02 -7.15 -6.99
N LEU A 119 -3.40 -5.95 -6.55
CA LEU A 119 -2.48 -4.92 -6.06
C LEU A 119 -1.77 -5.33 -4.77
N PHE A 120 -2.38 -6.21 -3.97
CA PHE A 120 -1.87 -6.65 -2.67
C PHE A 120 -1.25 -8.06 -2.71
N LEU A 121 -1.31 -8.72 -3.86
CA LEU A 121 -0.72 -10.06 -4.02
C LEU A 121 0.73 -10.00 -4.51
N PRO A 122 1.60 -10.92 -4.04
CA PRO A 122 2.95 -11.07 -4.55
C PRO A 122 2.99 -11.14 -6.08
N ASP A 123 4.05 -10.57 -6.67
CA ASP A 123 4.26 -10.60 -8.12
C ASP A 123 4.80 -11.97 -8.57
N ASN A 124 3.96 -12.99 -8.41
CA ASN A 124 4.21 -14.36 -8.83
C ASN A 124 3.03 -14.83 -9.68
N LYS A 125 3.31 -15.16 -10.94
CA LYS A 125 2.28 -15.55 -11.93
C LYS A 125 1.45 -16.75 -11.46
N LEU A 126 2.09 -17.81 -10.99
CA LEU A 126 1.42 -19.03 -10.50
C LEU A 126 0.55 -18.72 -9.28
N TYR A 127 1.07 -17.92 -8.34
CA TYR A 127 0.33 -17.51 -7.15
C TYR A 127 -0.91 -16.69 -7.53
N ARG A 128 -0.77 -15.69 -8.40
CA ARG A 128 -1.89 -14.86 -8.87
C ARG A 128 -2.93 -15.68 -9.63
N THR A 129 -2.52 -16.63 -10.46
CA THR A 129 -3.47 -17.54 -11.12
C THR A 129 -4.25 -18.39 -10.11
N ASN A 130 -3.60 -18.91 -9.07
CA ASN A 130 -4.28 -19.67 -8.02
C ASN A 130 -5.22 -18.78 -7.20
N ALA A 131 -4.79 -17.57 -6.87
CA ALA A 131 -5.61 -16.61 -6.15
C ALA A 131 -6.84 -16.19 -6.95
N TYR A 132 -6.70 -15.94 -8.25
CA TYR A 132 -7.84 -15.65 -9.13
C TYR A 132 -8.87 -16.77 -9.12
N LYS A 133 -8.43 -18.04 -9.24
CA LYS A 133 -9.34 -19.20 -9.17
C LYS A 133 -10.10 -19.27 -7.85
N ILE A 134 -9.41 -19.01 -6.74
CA ILE A 134 -10.01 -19.02 -5.40
C ILE A 134 -11.02 -17.88 -5.26
N VAL A 135 -10.64 -16.66 -5.63
CA VAL A 135 -11.53 -15.47 -5.58
C VAL A 135 -12.76 -15.68 -6.45
N LYS A 136 -12.59 -16.17 -7.69
CA LYS A 136 -13.70 -16.52 -8.59
C LYS A 136 -14.63 -17.54 -7.95
N CYS A 137 -14.09 -18.61 -7.36
CA CYS A 137 -14.89 -19.63 -6.69
C CYS A 137 -15.71 -19.05 -5.52
N LEU A 138 -15.11 -18.17 -4.71
CA LEU A 138 -15.81 -17.51 -3.61
C LEU A 138 -16.84 -16.48 -4.08
N TYR A 139 -16.59 -15.80 -5.21
CA TYR A 139 -17.54 -14.87 -5.83
C TYR A 139 -18.81 -15.56 -6.33
N GLU A 140 -18.64 -16.73 -6.97
CA GLU A 140 -19.75 -17.57 -7.42
C GLU A 140 -20.53 -18.18 -6.25
N ASN A 141 -19.90 -18.33 -5.08
CA ASN A 141 -20.48 -18.96 -3.89
C ASN A 141 -20.55 -17.96 -2.72
N ARG A 142 -21.45 -16.97 -2.80
CA ARG A 142 -21.55 -15.87 -1.83
C ARG A 142 -21.82 -16.29 -0.38
N ASN A 143 -22.42 -17.46 -0.16
CA ASN A 143 -22.68 -17.99 1.19
C ASN A 143 -21.42 -18.57 1.86
N GLY A 144 -20.31 -18.61 1.13
CA GLY A 144 -19.04 -19.13 1.59
C GLY A 144 -18.90 -20.64 1.43
N LEU A 145 -17.66 -21.11 1.51
CA LEU A 145 -17.27 -22.50 1.29
C LEU A 145 -16.24 -22.94 2.33
N THR A 146 -16.17 -24.25 2.60
CA THR A 146 -15.05 -24.82 3.35
C THR A 146 -13.81 -24.98 2.47
N VAL A 147 -12.64 -25.08 3.10
CA VAL A 147 -11.36 -25.24 2.37
C VAL A 147 -11.37 -26.48 1.46
N GLU A 148 -11.96 -27.58 1.91
CA GLU A 148 -12.06 -28.83 1.13
C GLU A 148 -12.85 -28.62 -0.16
N ILE A 149 -13.95 -27.86 -0.10
CA ILE A 149 -14.77 -27.57 -1.27
C ILE A 149 -14.04 -26.61 -2.22
N ILE A 150 -13.36 -25.60 -1.67
CA ILE A 150 -12.56 -24.66 -2.47
C ILE A 150 -11.45 -25.40 -3.22
N ILE A 151 -10.72 -26.30 -2.54
CA ILE A 151 -9.67 -27.12 -3.17
C ILE A 151 -10.24 -27.96 -4.30
N LYS A 152 -11.38 -28.64 -4.06
CA LYS A 152 -12.03 -29.48 -5.06
C LYS A 152 -12.47 -28.68 -6.29
N ASN A 153 -13.04 -27.49 -6.09
CA ASN A 153 -13.57 -26.67 -7.18
C ASN A 153 -12.47 -25.93 -7.97
N THR A 154 -11.36 -25.56 -7.31
CA THR A 154 -10.29 -24.78 -7.94
C THR A 154 -9.14 -25.63 -8.48
N GLY A 155 -9.00 -26.87 -7.99
CA GLY A 155 -7.85 -27.74 -8.26
C GLY A 155 -6.54 -27.23 -7.66
N VAL A 156 -6.58 -26.24 -6.77
CA VAL A 156 -5.39 -25.69 -6.12
C VAL A 156 -4.97 -26.59 -4.96
N ALA A 157 -3.69 -26.98 -4.93
CA ALA A 157 -3.15 -27.82 -3.86
C ALA A 157 -3.42 -27.24 -2.46
N LYS A 158 -3.72 -28.10 -1.48
CA LYS A 158 -4.15 -27.72 -0.13
C LYS A 158 -3.29 -26.63 0.52
N TYR A 159 -1.98 -26.81 0.54
CA TYR A 159 -1.04 -25.84 1.13
C TYR A 159 -1.15 -24.46 0.46
N ARG A 160 -1.20 -24.43 -0.88
CA ARG A 160 -1.32 -23.18 -1.65
C ARG A 160 -2.67 -22.51 -1.42
N CYS A 161 -3.75 -23.28 -1.35
CA CYS A 161 -5.08 -22.77 -1.06
C CYS A 161 -5.13 -22.08 0.31
N ILE A 162 -4.62 -22.75 1.34
CA ILE A 162 -4.57 -22.21 2.70
C ILE A 162 -3.70 -20.95 2.78
N ASP A 163 -2.51 -20.98 2.16
CA ASP A 163 -1.60 -19.83 2.12
C ASP A 163 -2.22 -18.61 1.44
N THR A 164 -2.92 -18.82 0.31
CA THR A 164 -3.63 -17.75 -0.38
C THR A 164 -4.81 -17.22 0.42
N LEU A 165 -5.63 -18.07 1.03
CA LEU A 165 -6.73 -17.64 1.90
C LEU A 165 -6.21 -16.83 3.09
N ASN A 166 -5.12 -17.26 3.71
CA ASN A 166 -4.51 -16.54 4.82
C ASN A 166 -3.99 -15.16 4.41
N HIS A 167 -3.38 -15.03 3.23
CA HIS A 167 -3.02 -13.70 2.69
C HIS A 167 -4.26 -12.82 2.50
N LEU A 168 -5.33 -13.34 1.90
CA LEU A 168 -6.56 -12.56 1.67
C LEU A 168 -7.25 -12.14 2.97
N ILE A 169 -7.12 -12.92 4.04
CA ILE A 169 -7.64 -12.61 5.39
C ILE A 169 -6.77 -11.58 6.13
N LYS A 170 -5.45 -11.59 5.92
CA LYS A 170 -4.51 -10.70 6.63
C LYS A 170 -4.47 -9.28 6.08
N ASN A 171 -5.07 -9.02 4.93
CA ASN A 171 -5.17 -7.66 4.39
C ASN A 171 -6.03 -6.77 5.31
N ASP A 172 -5.74 -5.47 5.32
CA ASP A 172 -6.52 -4.47 6.04
C ASP A 172 -7.07 -3.41 5.07
N PRO A 173 -8.38 -3.40 4.81
CA PRO A 173 -9.40 -4.36 5.27
C PRO A 173 -9.30 -5.74 4.58
N PRO A 174 -9.83 -6.81 5.22
CA PRO A 174 -9.70 -8.17 4.70
C PRO A 174 -10.59 -8.41 3.49
N PHE A 175 -10.05 -9.03 2.43
CA PHE A 175 -10.80 -9.39 1.23
C PHE A 175 -11.66 -10.65 1.42
N VAL A 176 -11.22 -11.54 2.31
CA VAL A 176 -11.92 -12.79 2.65
C VAL A 176 -12.21 -12.79 4.13
N LYS A 177 -13.46 -13.07 4.48
CA LYS A 177 -13.89 -13.31 5.86
C LYS A 177 -13.86 -14.80 6.14
N LYS A 178 -13.33 -15.16 7.31
CA LYS A 178 -13.34 -16.52 7.86
C LYS A 178 -14.31 -16.57 9.04
N VAL A 179 -15.33 -17.41 8.96
CA VAL A 179 -16.35 -17.60 10.01
C VAL A 179 -16.31 -19.05 10.47
N PHE A 180 -16.48 -19.27 11.77
CA PHE A 180 -16.61 -20.62 12.34
C PHE A 180 -18.07 -20.85 12.76
N GLU A 181 -18.70 -21.85 12.17
CA GLU A 181 -20.03 -22.31 12.57
C GLU A 181 -19.97 -23.78 13.01
N LYS A 182 -19.81 -24.69 12.06
CA LYS A 182 -19.51 -26.12 12.27
C LYS A 182 -18.18 -26.53 11.64
N ALA A 183 -17.73 -25.75 10.67
CA ALA A 183 -16.43 -25.79 10.04
C ALA A 183 -16.00 -24.34 9.73
N PHE A 184 -14.75 -24.14 9.34
CA PHE A 184 -14.31 -22.84 8.85
C PHE A 184 -14.88 -22.57 7.45
N ILE A 185 -15.72 -21.54 7.36
CA ILE A 185 -16.35 -21.07 6.13
C ILE A 185 -15.64 -19.78 5.69
N TYR A 186 -15.24 -19.75 4.43
CA TYR A 186 -14.54 -18.64 3.80
C TYR A 186 -15.48 -18.00 2.79
N MET A 187 -15.63 -16.68 2.84
CA MET A 187 -16.49 -15.90 1.95
C MET A 187 -15.82 -14.58 1.59
N LEU A 188 -16.13 -14.00 0.44
CA LEU A 188 -15.66 -12.65 0.11
C LEU A 188 -16.31 -11.63 1.05
N ASN A 189 -15.53 -10.63 1.45
CA ASN A 189 -15.99 -9.54 2.29
C ASN A 189 -16.52 -8.39 1.41
N LEU A 190 -17.75 -8.55 0.91
CA LEU A 190 -18.50 -7.64 0.01
C LEU A 190 -19.65 -6.91 0.71
#